data_AF-Q72AM3-F1
#
_entry.id   AF-Q72AM3-F1
#
_cell.length_a   1.000
_cell.length_b   1.000
_cell.length_c   1.000
_cell.angle_alpha   90.00
_cell.angle_beta   90.00
_cell.angle_gamma   90.00
#
_symmetry.space_group_name_H-M   'P 1'
#
loop_
_entity.id
_entity.type
_entity.pdbx_description
1 polymer ?
#
loop_
_entity_poly.entity_id
_entity_poly.type
_entity_poly.pdbx_seq_one_letter_code
_entity_poly.pdbx_strand_id
1 'polypeptide(L)'
;MTNEERILERLERMEEQIAFLHERAQGTKELIQDLTPISNHAFRLMVSELQDVHGHVHLDDVFELLRRGLRGVPNLNYCLDQLENLIDLWRTIHPAIAPTWPHIIATMGEWHRDGVFDKLGALKGVGGKMLDTTTPDDIARLGESLVFLLALLQKLADPKVQTFLMRAVDMLGAVDLDNAKPVGMFGMVGAMGAKETKEGLGVALEVLKALGKLRGDGTPAACGCCCSSKG
;
A
#
# COMPACT_ATOMS: atom_id res chain seq x y z
N MET A 1 -64.04 17.19 -25.93
CA MET A 1 -62.74 17.75 -25.55
C MET A 1 -62.14 18.39 -26.77
N THR A 2 -62.15 19.72 -26.79
CA THR A 2 -61.77 20.54 -27.94
C THR A 2 -60.25 20.64 -28.02
N ASN A 3 -59.70 20.88 -29.22
CA ASN A 3 -58.25 20.94 -29.44
C ASN A 3 -57.54 21.98 -28.56
N GLU A 4 -58.27 22.99 -28.08
CA GLU A 4 -57.77 24.05 -27.21
C GLU A 4 -57.39 23.52 -25.82
N GLU A 5 -58.18 22.62 -25.23
CA GLU A 5 -57.87 22.00 -23.94
C GLU A 5 -56.60 21.16 -24.01
N ARG A 6 -56.38 20.46 -25.13
CA ARG A 6 -55.15 19.67 -25.38
C ARG A 6 -53.92 20.53 -25.60
N ILE A 7 -54.07 21.74 -26.13
CA ILE A 7 -52.95 22.67 -26.33
C ILE A 7 -52.56 23.30 -24.99
N LEU A 8 -53.55 23.69 -24.17
CA LEU A 8 -53.32 24.23 -22.84
C LEU A 8 -52.63 23.21 -21.92
N GLU A 9 -53.08 21.96 -21.91
CA GLU A 9 -52.45 20.87 -21.14
C GLU A 9 -51.02 20.58 -21.62
N ARG A 10 -50.75 20.69 -22.93
CA ARG A 10 -49.40 20.53 -23.49
C ARG A 10 -48.49 21.71 -23.14
N LEU A 11 -49.04 22.92 -23.08
CA LEU A 11 -48.30 24.13 -22.70
C LEU A 11 -47.93 24.09 -21.21
N GLU A 12 -48.88 23.77 -20.33
CA GLU A 12 -48.62 23.62 -18.89
C GLU A 12 -47.57 22.54 -18.61
N ARG A 13 -47.62 21.41 -19.33
CA ARG A 13 -46.63 20.34 -19.20
C ARG A 13 -45.24 20.74 -19.69
N MET A 14 -45.16 21.65 -20.68
CA MET A 14 -43.89 22.22 -21.12
C MET A 14 -43.39 23.30 -20.15
N GLU A 15 -44.29 24.07 -19.54
CA GLU A 15 -43.95 25.10 -18.56
C GLU A 15 -43.38 24.50 -17.27
N GLU A 16 -43.95 23.39 -16.77
CA GLU A 16 -43.38 22.63 -15.64
C GLU A 16 -41.98 22.05 -15.94
N GLN A 17 -41.75 21.56 -17.17
CA GLN A 17 -40.43 21.08 -17.57
C GLN A 17 -39.41 22.20 -17.74
N ILE A 18 -39.85 23.37 -18.22
CA ILE A 18 -38.99 24.55 -18.38
C ILE A 18 -38.64 25.15 -17.01
N ALA A 19 -39.55 25.15 -16.03
CA ALA A 19 -39.27 25.61 -14.67
C ALA A 19 -38.17 24.77 -13.99
N PHE A 20 -38.26 23.43 -14.08
CA PHE A 20 -37.24 22.53 -13.54
C PHE A 20 -35.88 22.66 -14.26
N LEU A 21 -35.90 22.90 -15.58
CA LEU A 21 -34.68 23.16 -16.36
C LEU A 21 -34.08 24.53 -16.05
N HIS A 22 -34.90 25.54 -15.75
CA HIS A 22 -34.44 26.89 -15.42
C HIS A 22 -33.66 26.91 -14.10
N GLU A 23 -34.13 26.16 -13.09
CA GLU A 23 -33.47 26.07 -11.79
C GLU A 23 -32.10 25.37 -11.87
N ARG A 24 -32.00 24.29 -12.68
CA ARG A 24 -30.71 23.65 -13.00
C ARG A 24 -29.78 24.53 -13.85
N ALA A 25 -30.34 25.30 -14.77
CA ALA A 25 -29.57 26.24 -15.59
C ALA A 25 -28.99 27.37 -14.74
N GLN A 26 -29.72 27.84 -13.71
CA GLN A 26 -29.22 28.85 -12.78
C GLN A 26 -28.04 28.34 -11.94
N GLY A 27 -28.14 27.14 -11.35
CA GLY A 27 -27.01 26.55 -10.60
C GLY A 27 -25.77 26.29 -11.47
N THR A 28 -25.97 25.93 -12.74
CA THR A 28 -24.88 25.78 -13.70
C THR A 28 -24.26 27.14 -14.07
N LYS A 29 -25.08 28.19 -14.17
CA LYS A 29 -24.63 29.55 -14.49
C LYS A 29 -23.79 30.13 -13.35
N GLU A 30 -24.20 29.93 -12.09
CA GLU A 30 -23.41 30.33 -10.92
C GLU A 30 -22.08 29.59 -10.86
N LEU A 31 -22.08 28.27 -11.08
CA LEU A 31 -20.85 27.47 -11.14
C LEU A 31 -19.92 27.96 -12.26
N ILE A 32 -20.45 28.28 -13.44
CA ILE A 32 -19.67 28.85 -14.55
C ILE A 32 -19.12 30.23 -14.18
N GLN A 33 -19.91 31.05 -13.49
CA GLN A 33 -19.51 32.40 -13.10
C GLN A 33 -18.38 32.37 -12.07
N ASP A 34 -18.41 31.40 -11.14
CA ASP A 34 -17.36 31.15 -10.15
C ASP A 34 -16.12 30.45 -10.76
N LEU A 35 -16.30 29.62 -11.78
CA LEU A 35 -15.20 28.97 -12.50
C LEU A 35 -14.48 29.94 -13.46
N THR A 36 -15.15 30.98 -13.94
CA THR A 36 -14.60 31.96 -14.90
C THR A 36 -13.27 32.58 -14.46
N PRO A 37 -13.10 33.08 -13.22
CA PRO A 37 -11.81 33.64 -12.79
C PRO A 37 -10.70 32.59 -12.71
N ILE A 38 -11.01 31.37 -12.26
CA ILE A 38 -10.04 30.25 -12.13
C ILE A 38 -9.62 29.78 -13.52
N SER A 39 -10.57 29.61 -14.43
CA SER A 39 -10.34 29.21 -15.82
C SER A 39 -9.46 30.22 -16.54
N ASN A 40 -9.71 31.53 -16.37
CA ASN A 40 -8.86 32.57 -16.94
C ASN A 40 -7.42 32.52 -16.40
N HIS A 41 -7.23 32.23 -15.11
CA HIS A 41 -5.90 32.09 -14.53
C HIS A 41 -5.18 30.82 -14.99
N ALA A 42 -5.86 29.68 -15.00
CA ALA A 42 -5.33 28.42 -15.50
C ALA A 42 -5.00 28.48 -16.99
N PHE A 43 -5.84 29.15 -17.78
CA PHE A 43 -5.62 29.37 -19.21
C PHE A 43 -4.41 30.25 -19.47
N ARG A 44 -4.21 31.33 -18.70
CA ARG A 44 -2.99 32.15 -18.80
C ARG A 44 -1.74 31.40 -18.36
N LEU A 45 -1.84 30.55 -17.33
CA LEU A 45 -0.72 29.71 -16.89
C LEU A 45 -0.36 28.67 -17.96
N MET A 46 -1.36 27.99 -18.53
CA MET A 46 -1.16 27.06 -19.64
C MET A 46 -0.60 27.79 -20.87
N VAL A 47 -1.08 28.98 -21.21
CA VAL A 47 -0.55 29.77 -22.34
C VAL A 47 0.89 30.22 -22.08
N SER A 48 1.22 30.64 -20.85
CA SER A 48 2.60 30.98 -20.45
C SER A 48 3.53 29.77 -20.55
N GLU A 49 3.07 28.60 -20.12
CA GLU A 49 3.89 27.37 -20.17
C GLU A 49 3.96 26.77 -21.57
N LEU A 50 2.92 26.94 -22.38
CA LEU A 50 2.99 26.66 -23.82
C LEU A 50 3.92 27.64 -24.54
N GLN A 51 4.06 28.87 -24.05
CA GLN A 51 5.03 29.83 -24.54
C GLN A 51 6.45 29.41 -24.15
N ASP A 52 6.67 28.79 -22.99
CA ASP A 52 7.98 28.22 -22.65
C ASP A 52 8.30 26.95 -23.48
N VAL A 53 7.27 26.25 -23.99
CA VAL A 53 7.39 25.18 -25.01
C VAL A 53 7.47 25.78 -26.43
N HIS A 54 8.35 26.76 -26.63
CA HIS A 54 8.49 27.54 -27.87
C HIS A 54 9.16 26.80 -29.07
N GLY A 55 8.95 25.47 -29.23
CA GLY A 55 9.65 24.68 -30.26
C GLY A 55 8.84 23.69 -31.10
N HIS A 56 7.72 23.16 -30.60
CA HIS A 56 7.17 21.90 -31.16
C HIS A 56 5.68 21.86 -31.47
N VAL A 57 4.94 22.95 -31.28
CA VAL A 57 3.48 22.95 -31.60
C VAL A 57 3.26 23.83 -32.81
N HIS A 58 3.21 23.22 -33.99
CA HIS A 58 2.82 23.92 -35.22
C HIS A 58 1.30 23.87 -35.41
N LEU A 59 0.76 24.81 -36.20
CA LEU A 59 -0.65 24.82 -36.59
C LEU A 59 -1.08 23.51 -37.27
N ASP A 60 -0.15 22.85 -37.97
CA ASP A 60 -0.33 21.51 -38.55
C ASP A 60 -0.56 20.43 -37.49
N ASP A 61 0.12 20.46 -36.34
CA ASP A 61 -0.07 19.47 -35.27
C ASP A 61 -1.46 19.58 -34.64
N VAL A 62 -1.99 20.81 -34.51
CA VAL A 62 -3.36 21.04 -34.03
C VAL A 62 -4.38 20.50 -35.04
N PHE A 63 -4.12 20.68 -36.34
CA PHE A 63 -4.99 20.14 -37.39
C PHE A 63 -4.89 18.62 -37.49
N GLU A 64 -3.71 18.04 -37.25
CA GLU A 64 -3.49 16.60 -37.21
C GLU A 64 -4.12 15.96 -35.97
N LEU A 65 -4.06 16.61 -34.81
CA LEU A 65 -4.79 16.23 -33.60
C LEU A 65 -6.30 16.30 -33.80
N LEU A 66 -6.81 17.36 -34.42
CA LEU A 66 -8.23 17.48 -34.77
C LEU A 66 -8.65 16.36 -35.73
N ARG A 67 -7.82 16.08 -36.75
CA ARG A 67 -8.07 15.00 -37.70
C ARG A 67 -7.99 13.61 -37.05
N ARG A 68 -7.07 13.41 -36.10
CA ARG A 68 -6.98 12.18 -35.28
C ARG A 68 -8.18 12.05 -34.34
N GLY A 69 -8.65 13.13 -33.74
CA GLY A 69 -9.86 13.16 -32.92
C GLY A 69 -11.11 12.82 -33.74
N LEU A 70 -11.26 13.43 -34.92
CA LEU A 70 -12.34 13.12 -35.86
C LEU A 70 -12.26 11.67 -36.38
N ARG A 71 -11.05 11.14 -36.59
CA ARG A 71 -10.84 9.72 -36.93
C ARG A 71 -11.05 8.79 -35.73
N GLY A 72 -10.95 9.32 -34.51
CA GLY A 72 -11.23 8.64 -33.25
C GLY A 72 -12.70 8.65 -32.85
N VAL A 73 -13.59 9.26 -33.64
CA VAL A 73 -15.05 9.23 -33.41
C VAL A 73 -15.61 7.81 -33.24
N PRO A 74 -15.18 6.79 -34.01
CA PRO A 74 -15.60 5.41 -33.75
C PRO A 74 -15.15 4.88 -32.38
N ASN A 75 -13.97 5.29 -31.91
CA ASN A 75 -13.44 4.90 -30.60
C ASN A 75 -14.16 5.64 -29.46
N LEU A 76 -14.55 6.89 -29.68
CA LEU A 76 -15.40 7.66 -28.77
C LEU A 76 -16.80 7.05 -28.67
N ASN A 77 -17.41 6.67 -29.80
CA ASN A 77 -18.69 5.95 -29.79
C ASN A 77 -18.56 4.61 -29.06
N TYR A 78 -17.49 3.85 -29.29
CA TYR A 78 -17.23 2.63 -28.53
C TYR A 78 -17.10 2.89 -27.02
N CYS A 79 -16.44 3.96 -26.59
CA CYS A 79 -16.39 4.36 -25.19
C CYS A 79 -17.76 4.76 -24.64
N LEU A 80 -18.60 5.43 -25.44
CA LEU A 80 -19.96 5.80 -25.07
C LEU A 80 -20.84 4.54 -24.92
N ASP A 81 -20.73 3.57 -25.84
CA ASP A 81 -21.39 2.26 -25.73
C ASP A 81 -20.92 1.52 -24.46
N GLN A 82 -19.62 1.60 -24.14
CA GLN A 82 -19.07 0.98 -22.94
C GLN A 82 -19.55 1.67 -21.65
N LEU A 83 -19.79 2.97 -21.69
CA LEU A 83 -20.43 3.71 -20.59
C LEU A 83 -21.89 3.30 -20.42
N GLU A 84 -22.61 3.02 -21.50
CA GLU A 84 -23.97 2.47 -21.44
C GLU A 84 -23.98 1.09 -20.78
N ASN A 85 -23.01 0.24 -21.12
CA ASN A 85 -22.80 -1.06 -20.48
C ASN A 85 -22.38 -0.93 -19.00
N LEU A 86 -21.60 0.10 -18.67
CA LEU A 86 -21.23 0.42 -17.28
C LEU A 86 -22.42 0.91 -16.47
N ILE A 87 -23.34 1.66 -17.08
CA ILE A 87 -24.59 2.10 -16.46
C ILE A 87 -25.49 0.90 -16.16
N ASP A 88 -25.58 -0.08 -17.07
CA ASP A 88 -26.34 -1.32 -16.83
C ASP A 88 -25.71 -2.18 -15.72
N LEU A 89 -24.39 -2.30 -15.72
CA LEU A 89 -23.64 -2.93 -14.64
C LEU A 89 -23.88 -2.20 -13.31
N TRP A 90 -23.80 -0.87 -13.31
CA TRP A 90 -24.07 -0.05 -12.14
C TRP A 90 -25.50 -0.23 -11.64
N ARG A 91 -26.48 -0.33 -12.54
CA ARG A 91 -27.88 -0.57 -12.20
C ARG A 91 -28.10 -1.94 -11.54
N THR A 92 -27.28 -2.93 -11.89
CA THR A 92 -27.28 -4.27 -11.28
C THR A 92 -26.54 -4.29 -9.94
N ILE A 93 -25.41 -3.59 -9.85
CA ILE A 93 -24.57 -3.53 -8.65
C ILE A 93 -25.19 -2.63 -7.57
N HIS A 94 -25.81 -1.52 -7.94
CA HIS A 94 -26.39 -0.54 -7.03
C HIS A 94 -27.32 -1.15 -5.97
N PRO A 95 -28.32 -1.99 -6.29
CA PRO A 95 -29.16 -2.61 -5.26
C PRO A 95 -28.41 -3.60 -4.35
N ALA A 96 -27.30 -4.18 -4.80
CA ALA A 96 -26.46 -5.05 -3.97
C ALA A 96 -25.56 -4.24 -3.02
N ILE A 97 -25.06 -3.08 -3.45
CA ILE A 97 -24.18 -2.22 -2.64
C ILE A 97 -24.97 -1.28 -1.71
N ALA A 98 -26.13 -0.79 -2.14
CA ALA A 98 -26.96 0.15 -1.38
C ALA A 98 -27.22 -0.28 0.09
N PRO A 99 -27.58 -1.54 0.41
CA PRO A 99 -27.78 -1.97 1.79
C PRO A 99 -26.47 -2.09 2.59
N THR A 100 -25.34 -2.31 1.93
CA THR A 100 -24.01 -2.42 2.56
C THR A 100 -23.31 -1.06 2.70
N TRP A 101 -23.80 -0.02 2.03
CA TRP A 101 -23.22 1.33 2.05
C TRP A 101 -23.04 1.92 3.47
N PRO A 102 -24.02 1.80 4.39
CA PRO A 102 -23.84 2.27 5.77
C PRO A 102 -22.73 1.53 6.53
N HIS A 103 -22.55 0.23 6.25
CA HIS A 103 -21.50 -0.57 6.87
C HIS A 103 -20.12 -0.14 6.35
N ILE A 104 -20.00 0.12 5.04
CA ILE A 104 -18.76 0.64 4.43
C ILE A 104 -18.36 1.98 5.07
N ILE A 105 -19.32 2.90 5.25
CA ILE A 105 -19.07 4.19 5.90
C ILE A 105 -18.69 4.00 7.37
N ALA A 106 -19.38 3.12 8.09
CA ALA A 106 -19.06 2.84 9.49
C ALA A 106 -17.65 2.28 9.65
N THR A 107 -17.27 1.29 8.84
CA THR A 107 -15.93 0.69 8.84
C THR A 107 -14.86 1.70 8.41
N MET A 108 -15.11 2.54 7.40
CA MET A 108 -14.20 3.64 7.06
C MET A 108 -14.07 4.65 8.19
N GLY A 109 -15.16 4.95 8.89
CA GLY A 109 -15.18 5.83 10.05
C GLY A 109 -14.37 5.27 11.23
N GLU A 110 -14.45 3.96 11.47
CA GLU A 110 -13.61 3.25 12.44
C GLU A 110 -12.14 3.30 12.03
N TRP A 111 -11.82 3.00 10.78
CA TRP A 111 -10.44 3.08 10.28
C TRP A 111 -9.85 4.49 10.37
N HIS A 112 -10.67 5.53 10.18
CA HIS A 112 -10.25 6.90 10.38
C HIS A 112 -10.02 7.21 11.86
N ARG A 113 -10.92 6.76 12.75
CA ARG A 113 -10.82 6.98 14.20
C ARG A 113 -9.66 6.22 14.84
N ASP A 114 -9.35 5.03 14.33
CA ASP A 114 -8.23 4.19 14.75
C ASP A 114 -6.87 4.62 14.14
N GLY A 115 -6.87 5.70 13.34
CA GLY A 115 -5.69 6.25 12.69
C GLY A 115 -5.07 5.30 11.67
N VAL A 116 -5.84 4.37 11.11
CA VAL A 116 -5.36 3.40 10.11
C VAL A 116 -4.92 4.13 8.85
N PHE A 117 -5.65 5.16 8.42
CA PHE A 117 -5.25 5.98 7.26
C PHE A 117 -3.95 6.76 7.49
N ASP A 118 -3.73 7.26 8.71
CA ASP A 118 -2.48 7.96 9.05
C ASP A 118 -1.30 7.00 9.07
N LYS A 119 -1.48 5.79 9.63
CA LYS A 119 -0.47 4.72 9.62
C LYS A 119 -0.18 4.24 8.20
N LEU A 120 -1.21 4.11 7.35
CA LEU A 120 -1.06 3.72 5.95
C LEU A 120 -0.36 4.81 5.13
N GLY A 121 -0.67 6.08 5.39
CA GLY A 121 -0.01 7.23 4.79
C GLY A 121 1.46 7.34 5.22
N ALA A 122 1.76 7.10 6.49
CA ALA A 122 3.13 7.03 7.01
C ALA A 122 3.91 5.88 6.37
N LEU A 123 3.28 4.70 6.23
CA LEU A 123 3.87 3.54 5.55
C LEU A 123 4.12 3.84 4.06
N LYS A 124 3.23 4.55 3.37
CA LYS A 124 3.44 5.01 2.00
C LYS A 124 4.58 6.03 1.90
N GLY A 125 4.74 6.92 2.87
CA GLY A 125 5.86 7.86 2.91
C GLY A 125 7.22 7.19 3.14
N VAL A 126 7.26 6.17 4.01
CA VAL A 126 8.45 5.34 4.24
C VAL A 126 8.73 4.42 3.05
N GLY A 127 7.71 3.78 2.51
CA GLY A 127 7.79 2.90 1.33
C GLY A 127 8.13 3.66 0.06
N GLY A 128 7.62 4.88 -0.12
CA GLY A 128 7.96 5.77 -1.23
C GLY A 128 9.43 6.18 -1.22
N LYS A 129 9.98 6.50 -0.04
CA LYS A 129 11.41 6.76 0.12
C LYS A 129 12.29 5.53 -0.13
N MET A 130 11.80 4.33 0.14
CA MET A 130 12.49 3.09 -0.25
C MET A 130 12.42 2.85 -1.76
N LEU A 131 11.26 3.09 -2.38
CA LEU A 131 11.05 2.83 -3.82
C LEU A 131 11.81 3.82 -4.70
N ASP A 132 11.94 5.08 -4.31
CA ASP A 132 12.66 6.11 -5.07
C ASP A 132 14.18 5.87 -5.16
N THR A 133 14.75 5.09 -4.24
CA THR A 133 16.19 4.72 -4.25
C THR A 133 16.47 3.34 -4.83
N THR A 134 15.42 2.63 -5.28
CA THR A 134 15.52 1.22 -5.66
C THR A 134 15.53 1.09 -7.19
N THR A 135 16.71 0.85 -7.74
CA THR A 135 16.92 0.51 -9.15
C THR A 135 16.31 -0.87 -9.49
N PRO A 136 16.00 -1.21 -10.76
CA PRO A 136 15.43 -2.52 -11.13
C PRO A 136 16.26 -3.73 -10.65
N ASP A 137 17.59 -3.59 -10.61
CA ASP A 137 18.50 -4.61 -10.05
C ASP A 137 18.39 -4.75 -8.52
N ASP A 138 18.03 -3.69 -7.80
CA ASP A 138 17.79 -3.73 -6.36
C ASP A 138 16.45 -4.41 -6.04
N ILE A 139 15.46 -4.39 -6.94
CA ILE A 139 14.18 -5.11 -6.75
C ILE A 139 14.41 -6.63 -6.74
N ALA A 140 15.30 -7.14 -7.60
CA ALA A 140 15.65 -8.56 -7.63
C ALA A 140 16.39 -9.00 -6.36
N ARG A 141 17.37 -8.20 -5.91
CA ARG A 141 18.09 -8.42 -4.64
C ARG A 141 17.19 -8.26 -3.41
N LEU A 142 16.28 -7.29 -3.45
CA LEU A 142 15.26 -7.09 -2.42
C LEU A 142 14.34 -8.28 -2.36
N GLY A 143 13.88 -8.81 -3.49
CA GLY A 143 13.07 -10.04 -3.54
C GLY A 143 13.74 -11.21 -2.83
N GLU A 144 15.01 -11.45 -3.08
CA GLU A 144 15.77 -12.53 -2.43
C GLU A 144 15.99 -12.26 -0.93
N SER A 145 16.32 -11.02 -0.55
CA SER A 145 16.46 -10.62 0.85
C SER A 145 15.13 -10.61 1.61
N LEU A 146 14.01 -10.34 0.95
CA LEU A 146 12.66 -10.40 1.50
C LEU A 146 12.24 -11.84 1.72
N VAL A 147 12.55 -12.76 0.81
CA VAL A 147 12.34 -14.20 1.02
C VAL A 147 13.18 -14.69 2.20
N PHE A 148 14.44 -14.25 2.32
CA PHE A 148 15.27 -14.55 3.47
C PHE A 148 14.72 -13.95 4.77
N LEU A 149 14.29 -12.69 4.77
CA LEU A 149 13.64 -12.06 5.93
C LEU A 149 12.33 -12.76 6.30
N LEU A 150 11.54 -13.19 5.32
CA LEU A 150 10.30 -13.92 5.54
C LEU A 150 10.59 -15.29 6.13
N ALA A 151 11.63 -15.98 5.65
CA ALA A 151 12.09 -17.25 6.20
C ALA A 151 12.61 -17.09 7.63
N LEU A 152 13.36 -16.03 7.92
CA LEU A 152 13.77 -15.69 9.28
C LEU A 152 12.55 -15.36 10.15
N LEU A 153 11.62 -14.55 9.66
CA LEU A 153 10.39 -14.21 10.38
C LEU A 153 9.58 -15.48 10.68
N GLN A 154 9.51 -16.42 9.74
CA GLN A 154 8.85 -17.71 9.92
C GLN A 154 9.58 -18.58 10.95
N LYS A 155 10.92 -18.56 10.97
CA LYS A 155 11.72 -19.23 12.01
C LYS A 155 11.64 -18.57 13.38
N LEU A 156 11.49 -17.25 13.44
CA LEU A 156 11.23 -16.53 14.69
C LEU A 156 9.77 -16.71 15.13
N ALA A 157 8.85 -16.90 14.19
CA ALA A 157 7.45 -17.20 14.44
C ALA A 157 7.24 -18.65 14.94
N ASP A 158 8.27 -19.48 14.92
CA ASP A 158 8.22 -20.80 15.55
C ASP A 158 7.91 -20.64 17.05
N PRO A 159 6.88 -21.33 17.58
CA PRO A 159 6.44 -21.15 18.97
C PRO A 159 7.53 -21.50 19.99
N LYS A 160 8.47 -22.38 19.62
CA LYS A 160 9.65 -22.72 20.44
C LYS A 160 10.62 -21.55 20.56
N VAL A 161 10.86 -20.80 19.48
CA VAL A 161 11.77 -19.64 19.46
C VAL A 161 11.12 -18.47 20.17
N GLN A 162 9.81 -18.24 19.97
CA GLN A 162 9.05 -17.23 20.72
C GLN A 162 9.09 -17.48 22.23
N THR A 163 8.88 -18.73 22.67
CA THR A 163 8.93 -19.09 24.09
C THR A 163 10.32 -18.88 24.68
N PHE A 164 11.38 -19.19 23.93
CA PHE A 164 12.75 -18.94 24.36
C PHE A 164 13.05 -17.44 24.46
N LEU A 165 12.64 -16.64 23.46
CA LEU A 165 12.81 -15.18 23.48
C LEU A 165 12.04 -14.53 24.62
N MET A 166 10.77 -14.88 24.83
CA MET A 166 9.97 -14.35 25.94
C MET A 166 10.63 -14.66 27.28
N ARG A 167 11.08 -15.91 27.49
CA ARG A 167 11.81 -16.27 28.72
C ARG A 167 13.12 -15.52 28.88
N ALA A 168 13.87 -15.31 27.79
CA ALA A 168 15.10 -14.54 27.84
C ALA A 168 14.85 -13.06 28.16
N VAL A 169 13.79 -12.47 27.60
CA VAL A 169 13.37 -11.09 27.88
C VAL A 169 12.84 -10.95 29.31
N ASP A 170 12.05 -11.91 29.79
CA ASP A 170 11.57 -11.95 31.18
C ASP A 170 12.72 -12.11 32.16
N MET A 171 13.72 -12.94 31.83
CA MET A 171 14.93 -13.06 32.64
C MET A 171 15.72 -11.75 32.68
N LEU A 172 15.90 -11.07 31.54
CA LEU A 172 16.59 -9.78 31.50
C LEU A 172 15.82 -8.68 32.23
N GLY A 173 14.49 -8.70 32.16
CA GLY A 173 13.62 -7.77 32.90
C GLY A 173 13.56 -8.07 34.39
N ALA A 174 13.76 -9.32 34.80
CA ALA A 174 13.83 -9.74 36.21
C ALA A 174 15.22 -9.53 36.83
N VAL A 175 16.24 -9.23 36.03
CA VAL A 175 17.58 -8.89 36.54
C VAL A 175 17.61 -7.40 36.86
N ASP A 176 17.61 -7.09 38.15
CA ASP A 176 17.75 -5.74 38.70
C ASP A 176 19.21 -5.27 38.53
N LEU A 177 19.54 -4.79 37.33
CA LEU A 177 20.88 -4.33 36.95
C LEU A 177 21.31 -3.08 37.72
N ASP A 178 20.36 -2.26 38.18
CA ASP A 178 20.60 -1.06 38.99
C ASP A 178 21.09 -1.39 40.41
N ASN A 179 20.75 -2.57 40.95
CA ASN A 179 21.12 -3.01 42.30
C ASN A 179 22.08 -4.19 42.32
N ALA A 180 22.73 -4.50 41.19
CA ALA A 180 23.66 -5.62 41.08
C ALA A 180 24.88 -5.44 42.02
N LYS A 181 24.82 -6.06 43.21
CA LYS A 181 25.91 -6.01 44.19
C LYS A 181 27.14 -6.73 43.65
N PRO A 182 28.34 -6.13 43.76
CA PRO A 182 29.57 -6.81 43.41
C PRO A 182 29.74 -8.04 44.31
N VAL A 183 29.77 -9.22 43.70
CA VAL A 183 30.09 -10.47 44.40
C VAL A 183 31.59 -10.49 44.70
N GLY A 184 31.95 -10.40 45.98
CA GLY A 184 33.34 -10.52 46.45
C GLY A 184 33.90 -11.94 46.24
N MET A 185 35.22 -12.11 46.41
CA MET A 185 35.94 -13.36 46.14
C MET A 185 35.35 -14.61 46.83
N PHE A 186 34.78 -14.46 48.04
CA PHE A 186 34.05 -15.53 48.74
C PHE A 186 32.58 -15.67 48.29
N GLY A 187 31.95 -14.59 47.83
CA GLY A 187 30.61 -14.60 47.27
C GLY A 187 30.55 -15.33 45.92
N MET A 188 31.62 -15.29 45.13
CA MET A 188 31.73 -16.01 43.85
C MET A 188 31.76 -17.54 44.04
N VAL A 189 32.41 -18.02 45.11
CA VAL A 189 32.43 -19.45 45.48
C VAL A 189 31.07 -19.90 46.01
N GLY A 190 30.40 -19.08 46.84
CA GLY A 190 29.04 -19.35 47.30
C GLY A 190 28.01 -19.32 46.17
N ALA A 191 28.14 -18.38 45.23
CA ALA A 191 27.27 -18.23 44.07
C ALA A 191 27.38 -19.41 43.10
N MET A 192 28.58 -19.98 42.89
CA MET A 192 28.74 -21.24 42.14
C MET A 192 28.15 -22.47 42.85
N GLY A 193 27.99 -22.41 44.17
CA GLY A 193 27.37 -23.46 44.97
C GLY A 193 25.84 -23.49 44.88
N ALA A 194 25.21 -22.35 44.57
CA ALA A 194 23.77 -22.18 44.47
C ALA A 194 23.17 -23.07 43.36
N LYS A 195 21.98 -23.61 43.62
CA LYS A 195 21.32 -24.58 42.72
C LYS A 195 20.94 -23.91 41.39
N GLU A 196 20.56 -22.66 41.47
CA GLU A 196 20.15 -21.78 40.37
C GLU A 196 21.32 -21.52 39.40
N THR A 197 22.52 -21.25 39.93
CA THR A 197 23.74 -21.03 39.12
C THR A 197 24.18 -22.31 38.41
N LYS A 198 24.04 -23.47 39.07
CA LYS A 198 24.37 -24.78 38.48
C LYS A 198 23.40 -25.16 37.37
N GLU A 199 22.10 -24.88 37.55
CA GLU A 199 21.08 -25.06 36.52
C GLU A 199 21.34 -24.14 35.32
N GLY A 200 21.68 -22.86 35.55
CA GLY A 200 22.06 -21.91 34.50
C GLY A 200 23.32 -22.33 33.73
N LEU A 201 24.35 -22.80 34.43
CA LEU A 201 25.57 -23.34 33.80
C LEU A 201 25.28 -24.60 32.99
N GLY A 202 24.37 -25.47 33.44
CA GLY A 202 23.91 -26.64 32.71
C GLY A 202 23.23 -26.27 31.39
N VAL A 203 22.30 -25.31 31.42
CA VAL A 203 21.62 -24.79 30.21
C VAL A 203 22.63 -24.14 29.27
N ALA A 204 23.57 -23.34 29.79
CA ALA A 204 24.63 -22.72 28.99
C ALA A 204 25.52 -23.78 28.30
N LEU A 205 25.95 -24.81 29.05
CA LEU A 205 26.72 -25.93 28.49
C LEU A 205 25.95 -26.71 27.43
N GLU A 206 24.64 -26.87 27.58
CA GLU A 206 23.79 -27.56 26.61
C GLU A 206 23.59 -26.74 25.33
N VAL A 207 23.44 -25.41 25.44
CA VAL A 207 23.47 -24.49 24.29
C VAL A 207 24.83 -24.52 23.60
N LEU A 208 25.94 -24.47 24.35
CA LEU A 208 27.29 -24.61 23.80
C LEU A 208 27.49 -25.96 23.10
N LYS A 209 26.94 -27.05 23.66
CA LYS A 209 27.00 -28.39 23.05
C LYS A 209 26.16 -28.46 21.78
N ALA A 210 25.00 -27.82 21.73
CA ALA A 210 24.18 -27.71 20.53
C ALA A 210 24.90 -26.91 19.43
N LEU A 211 25.54 -25.79 19.80
CA LEU A 211 26.39 -25.00 18.89
C LEU A 211 27.59 -25.81 18.38
N GLY A 212 28.22 -26.62 19.24
CA GLY A 212 29.30 -27.53 18.86
C GLY A 212 28.86 -28.63 17.88
N LYS A 213 27.63 -29.14 18.04
CA LYS A 213 27.04 -30.13 17.10
C LYS A 213 26.73 -29.52 15.74
N LEU A 214 26.29 -28.26 15.68
CA LEU A 214 26.07 -27.54 14.41
C LEU A 214 27.36 -27.35 13.60
N ARG A 215 28.54 -27.36 14.26
CA ARG A 215 29.85 -27.35 13.58
C ARG A 215 30.23 -28.72 12.99
N GLY A 216 29.50 -29.78 13.30
CA GLY A 216 29.77 -31.16 12.87
C GLY A 216 29.29 -31.52 11.45
N ASP A 217 28.36 -30.76 10.87
CA ASP A 217 27.79 -31.02 9.54
C ASP A 217 28.52 -30.27 8.40
N GLY A 218 29.82 -30.08 8.57
CA GLY A 218 30.69 -29.35 7.62
C GLY A 218 32.00 -30.09 7.35
N THR A 219 31.95 -31.37 7.03
CA THR A 219 33.10 -32.06 6.43
C THR A 219 32.79 -32.37 4.97
N PRO A 220 33.51 -31.81 3.98
CA PRO A 220 33.58 -32.46 2.69
C PRO A 220 34.46 -33.70 2.87
N ALA A 221 33.87 -34.86 2.62
CA ALA A 221 34.60 -36.10 2.39
C ALA A 221 35.61 -35.87 1.24
N ALA A 222 36.90 -35.80 1.57
CA ALA A 222 37.96 -35.96 0.60
C ALA A 222 38.23 -37.47 0.40
N CYS A 223 37.46 -38.02 -0.53
CA CYS A 223 37.84 -39.02 -1.53
C CYS A 223 38.85 -40.13 -1.10
N GLY A 224 38.34 -41.35 -0.94
CA GLY A 224 39.14 -42.56 -1.07
C GLY A 224 39.42 -42.89 -2.53
N CYS A 225 40.67 -43.28 -2.80
CA CYS A 225 41.17 -44.14 -3.88
C CYS A 225 40.76 -43.86 -5.34
N CYS A 226 41.74 -43.46 -6.17
CA CYS A 226 42.14 -44.25 -7.34
C CYS A 226 43.49 -43.81 -7.97
N CYS A 227 44.37 -44.80 -8.15
CA CYS A 227 45.36 -44.98 -9.23
C CYS A 227 46.68 -44.16 -9.31
N SER A 228 47.77 -44.90 -9.04
CA SER A 228 48.94 -45.13 -9.93
C SER A 228 49.97 -44.02 -10.17
N SER A 229 51.18 -44.19 -9.64
CA SER A 229 52.44 -44.11 -10.42
C SER A 229 53.67 -44.55 -9.60
N LYS A 230 54.22 -45.71 -10.00
CA LYS A 230 55.63 -46.12 -10.06
C LYS A 230 56.69 -45.23 -9.38
N GLY A 231 57.53 -45.92 -8.58
CA GLY A 231 58.86 -45.53 -8.12
C GLY A 231 59.42 -46.62 -7.22
#